data_AF-A0A396GJQ1-F1
#
_entry.id   AF-A0A396GJQ1-F1
#
_cell.length_a   1.000
_cell.length_b   1.000
_cell.length_c   1.000
_cell.angle_alpha   90.00
_cell.angle_beta   90.00
_cell.angle_gamma   90.00
#
_symmetry.space_group_name_H-M   'P 1'
#
loop_
_entity.id
_entity.type
_entity.pdbx_description
1 polymer ?
#
loop_
_entity_poly.entity_id
_entity_poly.type
_entity_poly.pdbx_seq_one_letter_code
_entity_poly.pdbx_strand_id
1 'polypeptide(L)' 'MDLVHMFVYAFIIFLSIPLPPARSDFPCKTKDDCAQQIDYIAECIIGFCRYFTPFEHPF' A
#
# COMPACT_ATOMS: atom_id res chain seq x y z
N MET A 1 22.75 1.90 -30.62
CA MET A 1 21.74 1.57 -29.58
C MET A 1 21.57 2.81 -28.75
N ASP A 2 20.79 3.71 -29.34
CA ASP A 2 20.67 5.13 -29.05
C ASP A 2 20.03 5.37 -27.68
N LEU A 3 20.49 6.42 -27.00
CA LEU A 3 20.04 6.89 -25.68
C LEU A 3 18.50 6.89 -25.52
N VAL A 4 17.79 7.12 -26.64
CA VAL A 4 16.32 7.06 -26.76
C VAL A 4 15.76 5.69 -26.36
N HIS A 5 16.38 4.59 -26.80
CA HIS A 5 15.92 3.23 -26.49
C HIS A 5 16.09 2.91 -25.00
N MET A 6 17.19 3.35 -24.40
CA MET A 6 17.44 3.15 -22.97
C MET A 6 16.45 3.93 -22.11
N PHE A 7 16.09 5.15 -22.53
CA PHE A 7 15.10 5.97 -21.84
C PHE A 7 13.70 5.37 -21.90
N VAL A 8 13.27 4.92 -23.07
CA VAL A 8 11.96 4.27 -23.25
C VAL A 8 11.86 3.01 -22.39
N TYR A 9 12.92 2.21 -22.35
CA TYR A 9 12.94 0.98 -21.55
C TYR A 9 12.85 1.25 -20.05
N ALA A 10 13.61 2.22 -19.54
CA ALA A 10 13.56 2.62 -18.13
C ALA A 10 12.18 3.18 -17.73
N PHE A 11 11.55 3.96 -18.62
CA PHE A 11 10.23 4.52 -18.38
C PHE A 11 9.14 3.44 -18.33
N ILE A 12 9.17 2.46 -19.24
CA ILE A 12 8.25 1.32 -19.22
C ILE A 12 8.43 0.50 -17.94
N ILE A 13 9.66 0.25 -17.50
CA ILE A 13 9.93 -0.44 -16.23
C ILE A 13 9.30 0.34 -15.07
N PHE A 14 9.52 1.65 -14.99
CA PHE A 14 8.98 2.48 -13.93
C PHE A 14 7.44 2.44 -13.88
N LEU A 15 6.78 2.51 -15.05
CA LEU A 15 5.32 2.40 -15.15
C LEU A 15 4.78 1.00 -14.83
N SER A 16 5.61 -0.03 -15.01
CA SER A 16 5.25 -1.42 -14.72
C SER A 16 5.37 -1.77 -13.24
N ILE A 17 6.02 -0.93 -12.43
CA ILE A 17 6.09 -1.12 -10.98
C ILE A 17 4.71 -0.78 -10.42
N PRO A 18 3.98 -1.77 -9.84
CA PRO A 18 2.72 -1.48 -9.19
C PRO A 18 3.03 -0.51 -8.04
N LEU A 19 2.49 0.70 -8.13
CA LEU A 19 2.54 1.63 -7.01
C LEU A 19 1.87 0.93 -5.82
N PRO A 20 2.51 0.89 -4.63
CA PRO A 20 1.84 0.37 -3.46
C PRO A 20 0.52 1.14 -3.30
N PRO A 21 -0.58 0.44 -2.95
CA PRO A 21 -1.87 1.09 -2.78
C PRO A 21 -1.69 2.26 -1.83
N ALA A 22 -2.31 3.41 -2.16
CA ALA A 22 -2.32 4.59 -1.32
C ALA A 22 -2.70 4.16 0.09
N ARG A 23 -1.69 4.03 0.94
CA ARG A 23 -1.80 3.52 2.30
C ARG A 23 -2.75 4.49 2.97
N SER A 24 -3.82 4.03 3.61
CA SER A 24 -4.75 4.95 4.27
C SER A 24 -3.97 5.75 5.30
N ASP A 25 -3.68 7.01 4.98
CA ASP A 25 -2.80 7.91 5.74
C ASP A 25 -3.48 8.44 7.03
N PHE A 26 -4.39 7.66 7.62
CA PHE A 26 -4.97 8.02 8.91
C PHE A 26 -3.93 7.78 10.00
N PRO A 27 -3.45 8.85 10.67
CA PRO A 27 -2.49 8.69 11.76
C PRO A 27 -3.17 7.99 12.94
N CYS A 28 -2.46 7.08 13.58
CA CYS A 28 -2.93 6.35 14.75
C CYS A 28 -1.85 6.29 15.83
N LYS A 29 -2.28 6.28 17.09
CA LYS A 29 -1.40 6.03 18.25
C LYS A 29 -1.64 4.64 18.82
N THR A 30 -2.88 4.17 18.71
CA THR A 30 -3.39 2.89 19.17
C THR A 30 -4.32 2.31 18.11
N LYS A 31 -4.61 1.01 18.20
CA LYS A 31 -5.56 0.33 17.30
C LYS A 31 -6.96 0.99 17.34
N ASP A 32 -7.35 1.53 18.48
CA ASP A 32 -8.68 2.10 18.69
C ASP A 32 -8.89 3.45 17.96
N ASP A 33 -7.80 4.08 17.52
CA ASP A 33 -7.86 5.28 16.67
C ASP A 33 -8.29 4.94 15.23
N CYS A 34 -8.20 3.67 14.83
CA CYS A 34 -8.59 3.21 13.51
C CYS A 34 -10.06 2.78 13.49
N ALA A 35 -10.83 3.28 12.52
CA ALA A 35 -12.24 2.96 12.39
C ALA A 35 -12.43 1.46 12.04
N GLN A 36 -12.84 0.67 13.02
CA GLN A 36 -13.05 -0.76 12.81
C GLN A 36 -14.36 -0.98 12.02
N GLN A 37 -14.24 -1.43 10.77
CA GLN A 37 -15.38 -1.89 9.98
C GLN A 37 -15.53 -3.40 10.08
N ILE A 38 -16.76 -3.90 9.97
CA ILE A 38 -17.11 -5.32 10.17
C ILE A 38 -16.35 -6.24 9.19
N ASP A 39 -16.03 -5.72 7.99
CA ASP A 39 -15.38 -6.46 6.91
C ASP A 39 -13.84 -6.31 6.88
N TYR A 40 -13.24 -5.51 7.78
CA TYR A 40 -11.81 -5.22 7.76
C TYR A 40 -11.18 -5.21 9.15
N ILE A 41 -10.03 -5.85 9.29
CA ILE A 41 -9.19 -5.76 10.48
C ILE A 41 -8.34 -4.50 10.36
N ALA A 42 -8.51 -3.57 11.28
CA ALA A 42 -7.70 -2.36 11.36
C ALA A 42 -6.55 -2.54 12.36
N GLU A 43 -5.31 -2.33 11.91
CA GLU A 43 -4.11 -2.32 12.75
C GLU A 43 -3.34 -1.00 12.62
N CYS A 44 -2.74 -0.57 13.72
CA CYS A 44 -1.88 0.61 13.73
C CYS A 44 -0.43 0.18 13.47
N ILE A 45 0.08 0.42 12.25
CA ILE A 45 1.42 0.02 11.83
C ILE A 45 2.23 1.26 11.43
N ILE A 46 3.33 1.51 12.14
CA ILE A 46 4.23 2.66 11.93
C ILE A 46 3.47 4.00 12.09
N GLY A 47 2.51 4.04 13.02
CA GLY A 47 1.72 5.25 13.28
C GLY A 47 0.64 5.56 12.24
N PHE A 48 0.31 4.60 11.35
CA PHE A 48 -0.77 4.72 10.38
C PHE A 48 -1.71 3.52 10.43
N CYS A 49 -3.00 3.77 10.26
CA CYS A 49 -4.01 2.73 10.15
C CYS A 49 -3.79 1.91 8.88
N ARG A 50 -3.80 0.59 9.03
CA ARG A 50 -3.83 -0.37 7.94
C ARG A 50 -5.06 -1.25 8.07
N TYR A 51 -5.81 -1.36 6.99
CA TYR A 51 -7.00 -2.19 6.90
C TYR A 51 -6.66 -3.45 6.09
N PHE A 52 -6.87 -4.61 6.68
CA PHE A 52 -6.68 -5.91 6.07
C PHE A 52 -8.04 -6.58 5.91
N THR A 53 -8.30 -7.20 4.75
CA THR A 53 -9.47 -8.08 4.64
C THR A 53 -9.18 -9.37 5.42
N PRO A 54 -10.18 -9.95 6.12
CA PRO A 54 -9.98 -11.18 6.89
C PRO A 54 -9.59 -12.38 6.01
N PHE A 55 -9.77 -12.30 4.69
CA PHE A 55 -9.40 -13.34 3.72
C PHE A 55 -7.93 -13.27 3.28
N GLU A 56 -7.18 -12.24 3.65
CA GLU A 56 -5.77 -12.06 3.26
C GLU A 56 -4.79 -12.51 4.34
N HIS A 57 -5.27 -13.10 5.44
CA HIS A 57 -4.45 -13.79 6.44
C HIS A 57 -4.34 -15.29 6.11
N PRO A 58 -3.25 -15.77 5.47
CA PRO A 58 -2.91 -17.17 5.58
C PRO A 58 -2.45 -17.41 7.02
N PHE A 59 -3.14 -18.29 7.72
CA PHE A 59 -2.67 -18.87 8.99
C PHE A 59 -1.31 -19.54 8.83
#